data_AF-A0A959J9C8-F1
#
_entry.id   AF-A0A959J9C8-F1
#
_cell.length_a   1.000
_cell.length_b   1.000
_cell.length_c   1.000
_cell.angle_alpha   90.00
_cell.angle_beta   90.00
_cell.angle_gamma   90.00
#
_symmetry.space_group_name_H-M   'P 1'
#
loop_
_entity.id
_entity.type
_entity.pdbx_description
1 polymer ?
#
loop_
_entity_poly.entity_id
_entity_poly.type
_entity_poly.pdbx_seq_one_letter_code
_entity_poly.pdbx_strand_id
1 'polypeptide(L)'
;MLHYKRSYILSFITAFSLIISNCREGPNTIIPGKIEKDIVKEMIAEIIIDREEKKLFGPVRSLLEYGYSEEAIVDDFVPLEGGQYQNIVADSFFEKIRDVEIEESASYLFNRSGQLIRSVNGYQSEDLFHEYEKFYSVFIENFIFSKKGILEEWNRTNFNGNFILHRSFIYDKSGRLIEVNETSLPDSNLIKWEFFYKIDTVIMEETASKNGVIHYSNVNTYDKYGESINYVPDPGEEKLFDKNGNLVKVFYPGLEGLTSAFSIAYDYDYFDRKVRETHYDSLDNITNMEMFYYDDKGGVIQADKIDKNRIATQLLAGDEYGYPIERIYLPFNDSIGSFIYNWENKDRYGNIIKQAWIQRDENGNLLEDVRTTDFTYDKMGNWINKKVFRNDTLEFIYERQIIYY
;
A
#
# COMPACT_ATOMS: atom_id res chain seq x y z
N MET A 1 10.75 18.75 -17.61
CA MET A 1 11.58 18.40 -16.44
C MET A 1 10.82 18.43 -15.11
N LEU A 2 9.99 19.44 -14.79
CA LEU A 2 9.16 19.40 -13.56
C LEU A 2 8.07 18.30 -13.56
N HIS A 3 7.52 17.93 -14.71
CA HIS A 3 6.53 16.84 -14.79
C HIS A 3 7.10 15.43 -14.57
N TYR A 4 8.38 15.20 -14.85
CA TYR A 4 9.05 13.90 -14.65
C TYR A 4 9.31 13.59 -13.15
N LYS A 5 9.40 14.62 -12.30
CA LYS A 5 9.62 14.44 -10.84
C LYS A 5 8.34 14.11 -10.06
N ARG A 6 7.15 14.50 -10.56
CA ARG A 6 5.86 14.14 -9.93
C ARG A 6 5.55 12.64 -10.04
N SER A 7 6.05 11.96 -11.07
CA SER A 7 5.75 10.54 -11.30
C SER A 7 6.43 9.59 -10.30
N TYR A 8 7.64 9.92 -9.82
CA TYR A 8 8.34 9.16 -8.78
C TYR A 8 7.75 9.38 -7.38
N ILE A 9 7.19 10.57 -7.13
CA ILE A 9 6.52 10.91 -5.87
C ILE A 9 5.14 10.23 -5.81
N LEU A 10 4.43 10.16 -6.94
CA LEU A 10 3.19 9.39 -7.03
C LEU A 10 3.41 7.87 -6.90
N SER A 11 4.46 7.29 -7.48
CA SER A 11 4.74 5.85 -7.31
C SER A 11 5.12 5.50 -5.87
N PHE A 12 5.81 6.40 -5.15
CA PHE A 12 6.10 6.25 -3.72
C PHE A 12 4.84 6.35 -2.85
N ILE A 13 3.93 7.30 -3.14
CA ILE A 13 2.64 7.43 -2.43
C ILE A 13 1.67 6.29 -2.79
N THR A 14 1.71 5.77 -4.03
CA THR A 14 0.84 4.66 -4.45
C THR A 14 1.31 3.32 -3.87
N ALA A 15 2.63 3.12 -3.71
CA ALA A 15 3.19 2.01 -2.93
C ALA A 15 2.81 2.12 -1.44
N PHE A 16 2.83 3.33 -0.89
CA PHE A 16 2.37 3.64 0.48
C PHE A 16 0.90 3.27 0.71
N SER A 17 0.02 3.53 -0.26
CA SER A 17 -1.43 3.25 -0.16
C SER A 17 -1.81 1.77 -0.35
N LEU A 18 -0.99 0.98 -1.07
CA LEU A 18 -1.30 -0.42 -1.40
C LEU A 18 -0.78 -1.43 -0.36
N ILE A 19 0.19 -1.05 0.48
CA ILE A 19 0.92 -1.98 1.36
C ILE A 19 0.36 -1.98 2.80
N ILE A 20 -0.23 -0.86 3.26
CA ILE A 20 -0.91 -0.76 4.57
C ILE A 20 -2.10 -1.73 4.69
N SER A 21 -2.62 -2.25 3.56
CA SER A 21 -3.74 -3.19 3.52
C SER A 21 -3.42 -4.59 4.07
N ASN A 22 -2.14 -4.97 4.26
CA ASN A 22 -1.74 -6.36 4.51
C ASN A 22 -1.14 -6.68 5.90
N CYS A 23 -1.13 -5.73 6.85
CA CYS A 23 -0.52 -5.96 8.18
C CYS A 23 -1.47 -5.62 9.33
N ARG A 24 -2.38 -6.54 9.74
CA ARG A 24 -3.06 -6.46 11.06
C ARG A 24 -3.38 -7.83 11.67
N GLU A 25 -2.52 -8.35 12.55
CA GLU A 25 -2.93 -9.39 13.49
C GLU A 25 -3.80 -8.82 14.64
N GLY A 26 -4.78 -9.62 15.07
CA GLY A 26 -5.98 -9.27 15.84
C GLY A 26 -5.85 -8.71 17.27
N PRO A 27 -6.98 -8.66 18.00
CA PRO A 27 -7.24 -7.63 19.01
C PRO A 27 -6.70 -8.03 20.37
N ASN A 28 -5.71 -7.28 20.88
CA ASN A 28 -5.53 -7.05 22.30
C ASN A 28 -4.81 -5.72 22.51
N THR A 29 -5.47 -4.81 23.23
CA THR A 29 -4.94 -3.56 23.85
C THR A 29 -3.73 -2.93 23.15
N ILE A 30 -4.01 -1.97 22.27
CA ILE A 30 -2.99 -1.18 21.58
C ILE A 30 -2.30 -0.26 22.60
N ILE A 31 -1.04 -0.57 22.91
CA ILE A 31 -0.16 0.31 23.67
C ILE A 31 0.35 1.40 22.69
N PRO A 32 0.32 2.69 23.05
CA PRO A 32 0.75 3.82 22.21
C PRO A 32 2.17 3.76 21.60
N GLY A 33 2.97 2.72 21.88
CA GLY A 33 4.29 2.49 21.27
C GLY A 33 4.34 1.42 20.18
N LYS A 34 3.22 0.77 19.81
CA LYS A 34 3.19 -0.22 18.71
C LYS A 34 3.02 0.44 17.33
N ILE A 35 2.32 1.58 17.30
CA ILE A 35 1.95 2.37 16.10
C ILE A 35 3.18 3.08 15.48
N GLU A 36 4.09 3.56 16.33
CA GLU A 36 5.35 4.21 15.94
C GLU A 36 6.30 3.28 15.17
N LYS A 37 6.03 1.97 15.24
CA LYS A 37 6.88 0.91 14.74
C LYS A 37 6.51 0.41 13.35
N ASP A 38 5.43 0.90 12.72
CA ASP A 38 4.97 0.37 11.43
C ASP A 38 5.29 1.35 10.29
N ILE A 39 4.86 2.62 10.36
CA ILE A 39 5.16 3.63 9.30
C ILE A 39 6.67 3.87 9.10
N VAL A 40 7.41 4.08 10.19
CA VAL A 40 8.86 4.32 10.17
C VAL A 40 9.63 3.06 9.83
N LYS A 41 9.17 1.91 10.32
CA LYS A 41 9.81 0.63 10.03
C LYS A 41 9.57 0.21 8.60
N GLU A 42 8.46 0.58 7.96
CA GLU A 42 8.18 0.33 6.54
C GLU A 42 9.09 1.17 5.63
N MET A 43 9.25 2.47 5.90
CA MET A 43 10.24 3.31 5.21
C MET A 43 11.67 2.77 5.34
N ILE A 44 11.97 2.12 6.46
CA ILE A 44 13.25 1.46 6.72
C ILE A 44 13.27 0.02 6.17
N ALA A 45 12.14 -0.68 6.07
CA ALA A 45 12.04 -2.07 5.61
C ALA A 45 12.16 -2.18 4.09
N GLU A 46 11.67 -1.19 3.33
CA GLU A 46 12.01 -1.08 1.90
C GLU A 46 13.52 -0.96 1.64
N ILE A 47 14.26 -0.51 2.66
CA ILE A 47 15.71 -0.30 2.63
C ILE A 47 16.45 -1.51 3.23
N ILE A 48 15.86 -2.21 4.21
CA ILE A 48 16.49 -3.31 4.93
C ILE A 48 15.83 -4.64 4.54
N ILE A 49 16.52 -5.39 3.69
CA ILE A 49 16.22 -6.81 3.47
C ILE A 49 16.64 -7.59 4.72
N ASP A 50 15.68 -8.25 5.38
CA ASP A 50 15.95 -9.13 6.52
C ASP A 50 16.29 -10.55 6.05
N ARG A 51 17.08 -11.27 6.85
CA ARG A 51 17.46 -12.66 6.61
C ARG A 51 16.25 -13.59 6.65
N GLU A 52 15.25 -13.25 7.47
CA GLU A 52 13.99 -13.98 7.54
C GLU A 52 13.20 -13.88 6.22
N GLU A 53 13.19 -12.72 5.58
CA GLU A 53 12.54 -12.50 4.28
C GLU A 53 13.14 -13.38 3.18
N LYS A 54 14.46 -13.58 3.23
CA LYS A 54 15.20 -14.48 2.32
C LYS A 54 15.28 -15.93 2.80
N LYS A 55 14.53 -16.31 3.85
CA LYS A 55 14.50 -17.66 4.45
C LYS A 55 15.92 -18.20 4.79
N LEU A 56 16.84 -17.32 5.19
CA LEU A 56 18.23 -17.67 5.49
C LEU A 56 18.42 -18.09 6.95
N PHE A 57 18.56 -19.40 7.20
CA PHE A 57 18.81 -19.94 8.55
C PHE A 57 20.31 -19.97 8.91
N GLY A 58 20.65 -19.81 10.21
CA GLY A 58 22.04 -19.85 10.71
C GLY A 58 22.77 -18.50 10.62
N PRO A 59 24.11 -18.40 10.72
CA PRO A 59 24.86 -17.17 10.44
C PRO A 59 25.30 -17.09 8.96
N VAL A 60 24.80 -16.10 8.20
CA VAL A 60 25.14 -15.84 6.79
C VAL A 60 25.85 -14.49 6.70
N ARG A 61 27.03 -14.47 6.08
CA ARG A 61 27.86 -13.28 5.95
C ARG A 61 27.66 -12.57 4.60
N SER A 62 27.35 -13.32 3.56
CA SER A 62 27.16 -12.84 2.19
C SER A 62 26.20 -13.75 1.44
N LEU A 63 25.42 -13.17 0.52
CA LEU A 63 24.56 -13.86 -0.43
C LEU A 63 24.87 -13.31 -1.83
N LEU A 64 24.94 -14.20 -2.82
CA LEU A 64 25.00 -13.86 -4.23
C LEU A 64 23.81 -14.55 -4.90
N GLU A 65 22.94 -13.76 -5.50
CA GLU A 65 21.84 -14.23 -6.35
C GLU A 65 22.25 -13.97 -7.81
N TYR A 66 22.13 -15.00 -8.65
CA TYR A 66 22.38 -14.90 -10.09
C TYR A 66 21.08 -15.25 -10.82
N GLY A 67 20.68 -14.41 -11.77
CA GLY A 67 19.72 -14.80 -12.80
C GLY A 67 20.46 -15.65 -13.82
N TYR A 68 19.94 -16.83 -14.14
CA TYR A 68 20.37 -17.54 -15.35
C TYR A 68 19.43 -17.10 -16.47
N SER A 69 19.90 -16.31 -17.43
CA SER A 69 19.14 -16.07 -18.65
C SER A 69 19.52 -17.12 -19.70
N GLU A 70 18.55 -17.93 -20.13
CA GLU A 70 18.59 -18.54 -21.46
C GLU A 70 17.77 -17.63 -22.38
N GLU A 71 18.26 -16.40 -22.58
CA GLU A 71 17.72 -15.36 -23.46
C GLU A 71 16.18 -15.18 -23.43
N ALA A 72 15.72 -14.41 -22.45
CA ALA A 72 14.42 -13.71 -22.44
C ALA A 72 13.18 -14.57 -22.83
N ILE A 73 12.85 -15.53 -21.97
CA ILE A 73 11.44 -15.92 -21.76
C ILE A 73 11.19 -15.92 -20.26
N VAL A 74 10.44 -14.90 -19.83
CA VAL A 74 9.72 -14.88 -18.56
C VAL A 74 8.58 -15.86 -18.74
N ASP A 75 8.81 -17.12 -18.39
CA ASP A 75 7.80 -18.07 -17.95
C ASP A 75 8.51 -19.33 -17.44
N ASP A 76 7.95 -19.87 -16.36
CA ASP A 76 8.34 -21.09 -15.66
C ASP A 76 9.52 -21.02 -14.67
N PHE A 77 9.13 -20.89 -13.40
CA PHE A 77 9.80 -21.60 -12.31
C PHE A 77 9.85 -23.10 -12.64
N VAL A 78 10.89 -23.53 -13.34
CA VAL A 78 11.21 -24.94 -13.48
C VAL A 78 11.84 -25.37 -12.15
N PRO A 79 11.20 -26.26 -11.36
CA PRO A 79 11.86 -26.84 -10.21
C PRO A 79 13.00 -27.72 -10.73
N LEU A 80 14.24 -27.32 -10.46
CA LEU A 80 15.37 -28.23 -10.59
C LEU A 80 15.14 -29.39 -9.60
N GLU A 81 15.07 -30.62 -10.11
CA GLU A 81 15.08 -31.83 -9.29
C GLU A 81 16.29 -31.80 -8.36
N GLY A 82 16.06 -31.42 -7.09
CA GLY A 82 17.10 -31.36 -6.07
C GLY A 82 17.06 -30.15 -5.13
N GLY A 83 16.35 -29.06 -5.45
CA GLY A 83 15.97 -28.02 -4.47
C GLY A 83 17.08 -27.49 -3.55
N GLN A 84 18.31 -27.29 -4.05
CA GLN A 84 19.39 -26.68 -3.25
C GLN A 84 19.82 -25.33 -3.82
N TYR A 85 19.47 -24.26 -3.10
CA TYR A 85 20.18 -22.99 -3.17
C TYR A 85 21.62 -23.24 -2.69
N GLN A 86 22.62 -22.92 -3.51
CA GLN A 86 24.00 -23.01 -3.06
C GLN A 86 24.35 -21.76 -2.26
N ASN A 87 24.26 -21.88 -0.94
CA ASN A 87 24.77 -20.88 0.00
C ASN A 87 26.31 -20.89 -0.11
N ILE A 88 26.89 -19.95 -0.86
CA ILE A 88 28.35 -19.82 -0.93
C ILE A 88 28.82 -19.15 0.37
N VAL A 89 28.99 -19.96 1.41
CA VAL A 89 29.64 -19.52 2.65
C VAL A 89 31.12 -19.25 2.34
N ALA A 90 31.52 -18.01 2.55
CA ALA A 90 32.79 -17.44 2.13
C ALA A 90 34.02 -18.28 2.49
N ASP A 91 34.68 -18.84 1.48
CA ASP A 91 36.13 -19.06 1.50
C ASP A 91 36.70 -19.05 0.06
N SER A 92 37.80 -18.32 -0.17
CA SER A 92 38.54 -18.08 -1.44
C SER A 92 37.76 -17.60 -2.70
N PHE A 93 36.44 -17.77 -2.75
CA PHE A 93 35.60 -17.42 -3.90
C PHE A 93 35.22 -15.94 -4.00
N PHE A 94 35.55 -15.13 -2.99
CA PHE A 94 35.28 -13.69 -2.99
C PHE A 94 35.97 -12.96 -4.15
N GLU A 95 37.12 -13.47 -4.61
CA GLU A 95 37.80 -12.93 -5.79
C GLU A 95 37.08 -13.27 -7.10
N LYS A 96 36.32 -14.37 -7.17
CA LYS A 96 35.60 -14.82 -8.37
C LYS A 96 34.24 -14.14 -8.59
N ILE A 97 33.64 -13.56 -7.56
CA ILE A 97 32.38 -12.78 -7.70
C ILE A 97 32.62 -11.53 -8.56
N ARG A 98 33.87 -11.05 -8.69
CA ARG A 98 34.22 -9.96 -9.61
C ARG A 98 34.09 -10.33 -11.09
N ASP A 99 34.01 -11.62 -11.42
CA ASP A 99 34.04 -12.11 -12.80
C ASP A 99 32.64 -12.46 -13.35
N VAL A 100 31.57 -12.28 -12.56
CA VAL A 100 30.17 -12.44 -13.02
C VAL A 100 29.69 -11.11 -13.60
N GLU A 101 29.08 -11.14 -14.78
CA GLU A 101 28.48 -9.94 -15.37
C GLU A 101 27.39 -9.39 -14.43
N ILE A 102 27.63 -8.18 -13.93
CA ILE A 102 26.87 -7.59 -12.82
C ILE A 102 25.45 -7.20 -13.25
N GLU A 103 25.21 -7.18 -14.55
CA GLU A 103 23.92 -6.88 -15.17
C GLU A 103 22.85 -7.94 -14.83
N GLU A 104 23.25 -9.15 -14.45
CA GLU A 104 22.34 -10.28 -14.12
C GLU A 104 22.48 -10.79 -12.68
N SER A 105 23.14 -10.05 -11.79
CA SER A 105 23.37 -10.53 -10.41
C SER A 105 23.04 -9.48 -9.35
N ALA A 106 22.55 -9.97 -8.22
CA ALA A 106 22.39 -9.20 -7.00
C ALA A 106 23.30 -9.76 -5.91
N SER A 107 24.03 -8.89 -5.22
CA SER A 107 24.91 -9.28 -4.13
C SER A 107 24.51 -8.58 -2.85
N TYR A 108 24.46 -9.33 -1.75
CA TYR A 108 24.08 -8.84 -0.43
C TYR A 108 25.15 -9.21 0.60
N LEU A 109 25.51 -8.25 1.45
CA LEU A 109 26.48 -8.42 2.52
C LEU A 109 25.82 -8.10 3.85
N PHE A 110 25.97 -9.00 4.82
CA PHE A 110 25.36 -8.87 6.14
C PHE A 110 26.42 -8.72 7.24
N ASN A 111 26.09 -7.97 8.29
CA ASN A 111 26.91 -7.90 9.50
C ASN A 111 26.73 -9.14 10.39
N ARG A 112 27.47 -9.22 11.50
CA ARG A 112 27.40 -10.37 12.43
C ARG A 112 26.05 -10.54 13.13
N SER A 113 25.29 -9.46 13.24
CA SER A 113 23.92 -9.47 13.78
C SER A 113 22.88 -9.84 12.72
N GLY A 114 23.31 -10.05 11.47
CA GLY A 114 22.46 -10.42 10.35
C GLY A 114 21.82 -9.25 9.60
N GLN A 115 22.24 -8.01 9.84
CA GLN A 115 21.67 -6.85 9.16
C GLN A 115 22.37 -6.61 7.82
N LEU A 116 21.61 -6.31 6.76
CA LEU A 116 22.16 -5.97 5.44
C LEU A 116 23.00 -4.68 5.55
N ILE A 117 24.30 -4.74 5.27
CA ILE A 117 25.22 -3.59 5.30
C ILE A 117 25.63 -3.12 3.91
N ARG A 118 25.44 -3.95 2.88
CA ARG A 118 25.65 -3.56 1.49
C ARG A 118 24.83 -4.42 0.54
N SER A 119 24.25 -3.80 -0.47
CA SER A 119 23.69 -4.49 -1.64
C SER A 119 24.34 -3.96 -2.93
N VAL A 120 24.39 -4.81 -3.95
CA VAL A 120 24.70 -4.46 -5.32
C VAL A 120 23.56 -4.99 -6.16
N ASN A 121 22.84 -4.10 -6.83
CA ASN A 121 21.64 -4.43 -7.59
C ASN A 121 21.79 -3.88 -9.01
N GLY A 122 21.69 -4.76 -10.00
CA GLY A 122 21.47 -4.38 -11.40
C GLY A 122 20.00 -4.04 -11.62
N TYR A 123 19.73 -2.86 -12.16
CA TYR A 123 18.40 -2.46 -12.60
C TYR A 123 18.37 -2.38 -14.11
N GLN A 124 17.51 -3.19 -14.70
CA GLN A 124 17.12 -3.06 -16.09
C GLN A 124 15.90 -2.15 -16.12
N SER A 125 16.06 -0.90 -16.57
CA SER A 125 14.89 -0.07 -16.88
C SER A 125 14.60 -0.17 -18.36
N GLU A 126 13.41 -0.63 -18.71
CA GLU A 126 12.85 -0.40 -20.03
C GLU A 126 12.44 1.07 -20.11
N ASP A 127 13.19 1.88 -20.86
CA ASP A 127 12.75 3.22 -21.15
C ASP A 127 11.55 3.14 -22.10
N LEU A 128 10.35 3.35 -21.55
CA LEU A 128 9.07 3.31 -22.28
C LEU A 128 9.03 4.25 -23.51
N PHE A 129 9.98 5.18 -23.64
CA PHE A 129 10.04 6.14 -24.73
C PHE A 129 11.10 5.85 -25.80
N HIS A 130 12.02 4.91 -25.55
CA HIS A 130 13.05 4.52 -26.50
C HIS A 130 13.00 3.01 -26.70
N GLU A 131 12.18 2.56 -27.67
CA GLU A 131 11.89 1.15 -27.98
C GLU A 131 13.11 0.23 -28.24
N TYR A 132 14.36 0.70 -28.14
CA TYR A 132 15.54 -0.07 -28.57
C TYR A 132 16.79 0.02 -27.69
N GLU A 133 16.81 0.76 -26.57
CA GLU A 133 17.99 0.80 -25.68
C GLU A 133 17.64 0.39 -24.24
N LYS A 134 18.03 -0.84 -23.88
CA LYS A 134 18.02 -1.31 -22.49
C LYS A 134 19.17 -0.61 -21.75
N PHE A 135 18.83 0.26 -20.79
CA PHE A 135 19.84 0.84 -19.91
C PHE A 135 19.97 -0.01 -18.66
N TYR A 136 21.13 -0.65 -18.52
CA TYR A 136 21.52 -1.30 -17.28
C TYR A 136 22.16 -0.28 -16.36
N SER A 137 21.52 -0.03 -15.22
CA SER A 137 22.10 0.77 -14.14
C SER A 137 22.40 -0.13 -12.96
N VAL A 138 23.68 -0.31 -12.67
CA VAL A 138 24.12 -1.00 -11.45
C VAL A 138 24.31 0.01 -10.33
N PHE A 139 23.60 -0.20 -9.23
CA PHE A 139 23.75 0.59 -8.02
C PHE A 139 24.37 -0.23 -6.89
N ILE A 140 25.22 0.44 -6.13
CA ILE A 140 25.77 -0.09 -4.88
C ILE A 140 25.12 0.70 -3.76
N GLU A 141 24.47 0.00 -2.84
CA GLU A 141 23.83 0.59 -1.68
C GLU A 141 24.58 0.15 -0.43
N ASN A 142 24.87 1.10 0.46
CA ASN A 142 25.56 0.83 1.72
C ASN A 142 24.70 1.31 2.88
N PHE A 143 24.60 0.50 3.92
CA PHE A 143 23.76 0.74 5.09
C PHE A 143 24.64 0.78 6.33
N ILE A 144 24.54 1.86 7.10
CA ILE A 144 25.36 2.09 8.28
C ILE A 144 24.46 2.06 9.50
N PHE A 145 24.78 1.18 10.44
CA PHE A 145 24.02 0.99 11.67
C PHE A 145 24.81 1.46 12.88
N SER A 146 24.10 2.03 13.85
CA SER A 146 24.61 2.30 15.18
C SER A 146 25.04 1.01 15.88
N LYS A 147 25.78 1.15 16.99
CA LYS A 147 26.13 0.00 17.86
C LYS A 147 24.92 -0.74 18.43
N LYS A 148 23.74 -0.10 18.44
CA LYS A 148 22.48 -0.68 18.89
C LYS A 148 21.70 -1.37 17.75
N GLY A 149 22.22 -1.36 16.53
CA GLY A 149 21.57 -1.95 15.35
C GLY A 149 20.51 -1.05 14.72
N ILE A 150 20.51 0.25 14.99
CA ILE A 150 19.58 1.21 14.38
C ILE A 150 20.22 1.79 13.11
N LEU A 151 19.50 1.85 11.99
CA LEU A 151 19.99 2.42 10.72
C LEU A 151 20.22 3.93 10.87
N GLU A 152 21.46 4.38 10.72
CA GLU A 152 21.85 5.80 10.82
C GLU A 152 22.05 6.44 9.44
N GLU A 153 22.56 5.70 8.46
CA GLU A 153 22.80 6.22 7.10
C GLU A 153 22.54 5.16 6.03
N TRP A 154 22.14 5.62 4.84
CA TRP A 154 22.02 4.83 3.63
C TRP A 154 22.60 5.60 2.44
N ASN A 155 23.49 4.96 1.69
CA ASN A 155 24.25 5.58 0.61
C ASN A 155 24.09 4.80 -0.68
N ARG A 156 23.74 5.47 -1.78
CA ARG A 156 23.70 4.87 -3.12
C ARG A 156 24.76 5.48 -4.01
N THR A 157 25.60 4.64 -4.61
CA THR A 157 26.56 5.01 -5.65
C THR A 157 26.26 4.26 -6.94
N ASN A 158 26.62 4.81 -8.09
CA ASN A 158 26.69 3.99 -9.31
C ASN A 158 27.90 3.05 -9.25
N PHE A 159 28.00 2.16 -10.24
CA PHE A 159 29.10 1.21 -10.35
C PHE A 159 30.49 1.85 -10.45
N ASN A 160 30.57 3.07 -11.00
CA ASN A 160 31.81 3.85 -11.06
C ASN A 160 32.19 4.48 -9.70
N GLY A 161 31.42 4.23 -8.64
CA GLY A 161 31.62 4.79 -7.31
C GLY A 161 31.19 6.26 -7.19
N ASN A 162 30.56 6.83 -8.22
CA ASN A 162 30.02 8.18 -8.11
C ASN A 162 28.79 8.16 -7.23
N PHE A 163 28.75 9.14 -6.32
CA PHE A 163 27.68 9.28 -5.36
C PHE A 163 26.40 9.78 -6.03
N ILE A 164 25.29 9.08 -5.77
CA ILE A 164 23.96 9.42 -6.29
C ILE A 164 23.10 9.98 -5.17
N LEU A 165 23.06 9.27 -4.04
CA LEU A 165 22.09 9.54 -2.98
C LEU A 165 22.68 9.26 -1.60
N HIS A 166 22.47 10.19 -0.67
CA HIS A 166 22.76 10.04 0.75
C HIS A 166 21.45 10.16 1.50
N ARG A 167 21.13 9.24 2.41
CA ARG A 167 20.12 9.47 3.45
C ARG A 167 20.77 9.34 4.82
N SER A 168 20.42 10.25 5.72
CA SER A 168 20.69 10.12 7.16
C SER A 168 19.40 10.10 7.94
N PHE A 169 19.37 9.31 9.01
CA PHE A 169 18.21 9.06 9.84
C PHE A 169 18.53 9.46 11.28
N ILE A 170 17.70 10.34 11.86
CA ILE A 170 17.90 10.85 13.21
C ILE A 170 16.73 10.40 14.08
N TYR A 171 17.04 9.87 15.26
CA TYR A 171 16.06 9.32 16.18
C TYR A 171 16.08 10.07 17.51
N ASP A 172 14.94 10.11 18.18
CA ASP A 172 14.85 10.59 19.55
C ASP A 172 15.41 9.58 20.58
N LYS A 173 15.38 9.96 21.86
CA LYS A 173 15.90 9.11 22.95
C LYS A 173 15.11 7.81 23.15
N SER A 174 13.86 7.75 22.71
CA SER A 174 13.04 6.54 22.70
C SER A 174 13.28 5.65 21.49
N GLY A 175 14.06 6.10 20.50
CA GLY A 175 14.35 5.38 19.27
C GLY A 175 13.34 5.61 18.15
N ARG A 176 12.54 6.69 18.22
CA ARG A 176 11.58 7.06 17.17
C ARG A 176 12.25 7.95 16.15
N LEU A 177 12.01 7.73 14.87
CA LEU A 177 12.59 8.54 13.79
C LEU A 177 11.98 9.94 13.82
N ILE A 178 12.80 10.98 13.96
CA ILE A 178 12.33 12.37 14.03
C ILE A 178 12.77 13.20 12.82
N GLU A 179 13.78 12.75 12.07
CA GLU A 179 14.26 13.46 10.90
C GLU A 179 14.92 12.50 9.90
N VAL A 180 14.68 12.73 8.60
CA VAL A 180 15.41 12.11 7.49
C VAL A 180 15.94 13.20 6.58
N ASN A 181 17.23 13.18 6.28
CA ASN A 181 17.83 14.08 5.30
C ASN A 181 18.32 13.28 4.10
N GLU A 182 17.80 13.59 2.93
CA GLU A 182 18.23 13.04 1.64
C GLU A 182 18.99 14.07 0.82
N THR A 183 20.22 13.76 0.42
CA THR A 183 21.00 14.57 -0.51
C THR A 183 21.20 13.83 -1.81
N SER A 184 20.66 14.37 -2.90
CA SER A 184 20.93 13.90 -4.26
C SER A 184 22.11 14.65 -4.89
N LEU A 185 23.11 13.91 -5.37
CA LEU A 185 24.25 14.44 -6.13
C LEU A 185 24.11 14.12 -7.63
N PRO A 186 24.64 14.96 -8.53
CA PRO A 186 25.51 16.13 -8.29
C PRO A 186 24.77 17.44 -7.96
N ASP A 187 23.44 17.47 -8.11
CA ASP A 187 22.66 18.71 -8.06
C ASP A 187 22.59 19.39 -6.69
N SER A 188 23.08 18.73 -5.63
CA SER A 188 23.01 19.21 -4.24
C SER A 188 21.57 19.56 -3.84
N ASN A 189 20.61 18.75 -4.32
CA ASN A 189 19.24 18.83 -3.86
C ASN A 189 19.18 18.14 -2.49
N LEU A 190 18.69 18.86 -1.49
CA LEU A 190 18.47 18.36 -0.14
C LEU A 190 16.96 18.28 0.09
N ILE A 191 16.46 17.08 0.34
CA ILE A 191 15.10 16.83 0.83
C ILE A 191 15.21 16.50 2.31
N LYS A 192 14.44 17.19 3.13
CA LYS A 192 14.36 16.99 4.57
C LYS A 192 12.93 16.59 4.93
N TRP A 193 12.79 15.52 5.70
CA TRP A 193 11.53 15.14 6.34
C TRP A 193 11.68 15.23 7.85
N GLU A 194 10.79 15.96 8.51
CA GLU A 194 10.74 16.09 9.97
C GLU A 194 9.43 15.47 10.49
N PHE A 195 9.52 14.68 11.56
CA PHE A 195 8.39 13.93 12.11
C PHE A 195 8.05 14.40 13.52
N PHE A 196 6.79 14.75 13.72
CA PHE A 196 6.25 15.17 15.01
C PHE A 196 5.12 14.23 15.44
N TYR A 197 5.31 13.59 16.59
CA TYR A 197 4.39 12.59 17.12
C TYR A 197 3.42 13.21 18.14
N LYS A 198 2.12 13.01 17.91
CA LYS A 198 1.03 13.31 18.85
C LYS A 198 0.33 12.01 19.27
N ILE A 199 -0.66 12.10 20.18
CA ILE A 199 -1.32 10.93 20.77
C ILE A 199 -1.90 9.98 19.69
N ASP A 200 -2.62 10.54 18.71
CA ASP A 200 -3.31 9.77 17.66
C ASP A 200 -2.92 10.19 16.25
N THR A 201 -1.88 11.02 16.09
CA THR A 201 -1.45 11.53 14.78
C THR A 201 0.06 11.68 14.65
N VAL A 202 0.55 11.58 13.42
CA VAL A 202 1.93 11.90 13.03
C VAL A 202 1.90 13.04 12.04
N ILE A 203 2.69 14.09 12.28
CA ILE A 203 2.87 15.19 11.33
C ILE A 203 4.24 15.01 10.68
N MET A 204 4.27 14.97 9.36
CA MET A 204 5.48 14.93 8.54
C MET A 204 5.63 16.24 7.78
N GLU A 205 6.68 16.99 8.07
CA GLU A 205 7.04 18.20 7.33
C GLU A 205 8.14 17.86 6.33
N GLU A 206 7.86 18.03 5.03
CA GLU A 206 8.81 17.85 3.95
C GLU A 206 9.30 19.21 3.46
N THR A 207 10.61 19.36 3.28
CA THR A 207 11.23 20.55 2.71
C THR A 207 12.26 20.14 1.67
N ALA A 208 12.09 20.59 0.42
CA ALA A 208 13.12 20.44 -0.60
C ALA A 208 13.83 21.78 -0.84
N SER A 209 15.16 21.74 -0.77
CA SER A 209 16.04 22.87 -1.02
C SER A 209 17.10 22.53 -2.05
N LYS A 210 17.55 23.54 -2.80
CA LYS A 210 18.68 23.43 -3.72
C LYS A 210 19.65 24.56 -3.41
N ASN A 211 20.91 24.23 -3.11
CA ASN A 211 21.92 25.20 -2.69
C ASN A 211 21.47 26.07 -1.50
N GLY A 212 20.75 25.47 -0.54
CA GLY A 212 20.21 26.14 0.64
C GLY A 212 18.94 26.97 0.41
N VAL A 213 18.46 27.09 -0.83
CA VAL A 213 17.21 27.79 -1.15
C VAL A 213 16.05 26.80 -1.16
N ILE A 214 15.07 27.00 -0.29
CA ILE A 214 13.84 26.21 -0.23
C ILE A 214 12.97 26.56 -1.45
N HIS A 215 12.56 25.54 -2.20
CA HIS A 215 11.66 25.68 -3.35
C HIS A 215 10.38 24.87 -3.22
N TYR A 216 10.32 23.97 -2.22
CA TYR A 216 9.15 23.18 -1.90
C TYR A 216 9.10 22.97 -0.39
N SER A 217 7.92 23.12 0.18
CA SER A 217 7.63 22.72 1.55
C SER A 217 6.19 22.20 1.60
N ASN A 218 5.98 21.12 2.34
CA ASN A 218 4.69 20.48 2.51
C ASN A 218 4.56 19.93 3.93
N VAL A 219 3.33 19.91 4.46
CA VAL A 219 3.03 19.36 5.77
C VAL A 219 1.93 18.33 5.59
N ASN A 220 2.26 17.07 5.84
CA ASN A 220 1.31 15.97 5.80
C ASN A 220 0.98 15.57 7.24
N THR A 221 -0.29 15.30 7.53
CA THR A 221 -0.70 14.73 8.81
C THR A 221 -1.32 13.38 8.55
N TYR A 222 -0.92 12.39 9.32
CA TYR A 222 -1.42 11.02 9.26
C TYR A 222 -2.15 10.68 10.56
N ASP A 223 -3.23 9.93 10.47
CA ASP A 223 -3.92 9.38 11.63
C ASP A 223 -3.15 8.18 12.22
N LYS A 224 -3.70 7.61 13.29
CA LYS A 224 -3.16 6.41 13.95
C LYS A 224 -3.17 5.14 13.09
N TYR A 225 -3.82 5.18 11.93
CA TYR A 225 -3.89 4.08 10.97
C TYR A 225 -2.96 4.28 9.77
N GLY A 226 -2.25 5.42 9.71
CA GLY A 226 -1.38 5.77 8.59
C GLY A 226 -2.12 6.47 7.44
N GLU A 227 -3.40 6.78 7.59
CA GLU A 227 -4.17 7.48 6.57
C GLU A 227 -3.89 8.99 6.62
N SER A 228 -3.70 9.60 5.45
CA SER A 228 -3.42 11.03 5.37
C SER A 228 -4.67 11.87 5.67
N ILE A 229 -4.65 12.57 6.80
CA ILE A 229 -5.66 13.54 7.23
C ILE A 229 -5.52 14.84 6.45
N ASN A 230 -4.30 15.40 6.40
CA ASN A 230 -4.04 16.77 5.91
C ASN A 230 -3.05 16.83 4.74
N TYR A 231 -2.98 15.83 3.85
CA TYR A 231 -2.43 16.09 2.52
C TYR A 231 -3.16 17.33 2.01
N VAL A 232 -2.44 18.44 1.74
CA VAL A 232 -3.04 19.67 1.21
C VAL A 232 -3.85 19.21 0.01
N PRO A 233 -5.19 19.18 0.14
CA PRO A 233 -6.02 18.67 -0.93
C PRO A 233 -5.71 19.51 -2.16
N ASP A 234 -5.79 18.94 -3.36
CA ASP A 234 -5.81 19.81 -4.55
C ASP A 234 -6.81 20.94 -4.26
N PRO A 235 -6.43 22.22 -4.43
CA PRO A 235 -7.16 23.34 -3.86
C PRO A 235 -8.67 23.21 -4.11
N GLY A 236 -9.43 22.98 -3.02
CA GLY A 236 -10.88 22.82 -3.04
C GLY A 236 -11.41 21.42 -2.70
N GLU A 237 -10.59 20.37 -2.55
CA GLU A 237 -11.11 19.06 -2.15
C GLU A 237 -11.74 19.08 -0.73
N GLU A 238 -12.92 18.46 -0.59
CA GLU A 238 -13.67 18.35 0.66
C GLU A 238 -13.69 16.90 1.14
N LYS A 239 -13.32 16.66 2.40
CA LYS A 239 -13.32 15.32 3.01
C LYS A 239 -14.36 15.20 4.12
N LEU A 240 -15.04 14.07 4.18
CA LEU A 240 -15.99 13.72 5.23
C LEU A 240 -15.49 12.47 5.97
N PHE A 241 -15.55 12.51 7.30
CA PHE A 241 -15.14 11.42 8.19
C PHE A 241 -16.31 10.95 9.04
N ASP A 242 -16.33 9.65 9.39
CA ASP A 242 -17.29 9.12 10.36
C ASP A 242 -16.87 9.42 11.81
N LYS A 243 -17.68 8.94 12.76
CA LYS A 243 -17.43 9.10 14.20
C LYS A 243 -16.19 8.34 14.73
N ASN A 244 -15.72 7.34 13.99
CA ASN A 244 -14.53 6.56 14.33
C ASN A 244 -13.25 7.18 13.74
N GLY A 245 -13.40 8.20 12.87
CA GLY A 245 -12.31 8.88 12.19
C GLY A 245 -12.01 8.31 10.81
N ASN A 246 -12.81 7.36 10.29
CA ASN A 246 -12.59 6.78 8.97
C ASN A 246 -13.05 7.75 7.88
N LEU A 247 -12.31 7.86 6.77
CA LEU A 247 -12.68 8.69 5.62
C LEU A 247 -13.87 8.07 4.88
N VAL A 248 -15.04 8.72 4.89
CA VAL A 248 -16.27 8.18 4.25
C VAL A 248 -16.59 8.79 2.90
N LYS A 249 -16.12 10.01 2.62
CA LYS A 249 -16.28 10.63 1.31
C LYS A 249 -15.18 11.65 1.03
N VAL A 250 -14.76 11.72 -0.23
CA VAL A 250 -13.92 12.79 -0.77
C VAL A 250 -14.63 13.40 -1.97
N PHE A 251 -14.68 14.73 -2.03
CA PHE A 251 -15.18 15.48 -3.16
C PHE A 251 -14.06 16.29 -3.80
N TYR A 252 -13.89 16.13 -5.11
CA TYR A 252 -12.92 16.87 -5.90
C TYR A 252 -13.68 17.90 -6.75
N PRO A 253 -13.61 19.20 -6.43
CA PRO A 253 -14.20 20.20 -7.30
C PRO A 253 -13.45 20.21 -8.62
N GLY A 254 -14.18 20.10 -9.72
CA GLY A 254 -13.60 20.23 -11.05
C GLY A 254 -12.91 21.57 -11.20
N LEU A 255 -11.76 21.59 -11.86
CA LEU A 255 -11.13 22.85 -12.28
C LEU A 255 -11.83 23.31 -13.56
N GLU A 256 -12.37 24.53 -13.54
CA GLU A 256 -13.11 25.10 -14.67
C GLU A 256 -12.31 24.97 -15.98
N GLY A 257 -12.87 24.27 -16.97
CA GLY A 257 -12.26 24.03 -18.28
C GLY A 257 -11.17 22.96 -18.34
N LEU A 258 -10.83 22.29 -17.24
CA LEU A 258 -9.78 21.27 -17.18
C LEU A 258 -10.33 19.89 -16.78
N THR A 259 -11.06 19.82 -15.66
CA THR A 259 -11.55 18.56 -15.10
C THR A 259 -12.99 18.71 -14.62
N SER A 260 -13.81 17.68 -14.83
CA SER A 260 -15.13 17.61 -14.21
C SER A 260 -14.97 17.27 -12.73
N ALA A 261 -15.89 17.78 -11.90
CA ALA A 261 -15.94 17.37 -10.50
C ALA A 261 -16.19 15.85 -10.41
N PHE A 262 -15.72 15.23 -9.34
CA PHE A 262 -16.01 13.83 -9.05
C PHE A 262 -15.96 13.61 -7.55
N SER A 263 -16.51 12.49 -7.08
CA SER A 263 -16.42 12.12 -5.67
C SER A 263 -16.14 10.64 -5.48
N ILE A 264 -15.58 10.30 -4.33
CA ILE A 264 -15.32 8.92 -3.93
C ILE A 264 -15.96 8.71 -2.57
N ALA A 265 -16.78 7.67 -2.42
CA ALA A 265 -17.36 7.26 -1.15
C ALA A 265 -16.80 5.91 -0.70
N TYR A 266 -16.67 5.73 0.61
CA TYR A 266 -16.08 4.54 1.22
C TYR A 266 -17.03 3.92 2.24
N ASP A 267 -17.13 2.60 2.24
CA ASP A 267 -17.82 1.84 3.30
C ASP A 267 -16.82 0.96 4.05
N TYR A 268 -17.06 0.82 5.35
CA TYR A 268 -16.23 0.04 6.28
C TYR A 268 -17.04 -1.07 6.94
N ASP A 269 -16.38 -2.18 7.26
CA ASP A 269 -16.96 -3.23 8.09
C ASP A 269 -16.87 -2.89 9.58
N TYR A 270 -17.33 -3.82 10.42
CA TYR A 270 -17.32 -3.63 11.88
C TYR A 270 -15.92 -3.64 12.52
N PHE A 271 -14.87 -3.99 11.76
CA PHE A 271 -13.47 -3.91 12.17
C PHE A 271 -12.79 -2.63 11.66
N ASP A 272 -13.54 -1.68 11.12
CA ASP A 272 -13.04 -0.46 10.47
C ASP A 272 -12.14 -0.77 9.26
N ARG A 273 -12.38 -1.88 8.55
CA ARG A 273 -11.69 -2.19 7.29
C ARG A 273 -12.53 -1.73 6.11
N LYS A 274 -11.92 -1.06 5.12
CA LYS A 274 -12.60 -0.60 3.89
C LYS A 274 -13.13 -1.80 3.11
N VAL A 275 -14.44 -1.96 2.99
CA VAL A 275 -15.08 -3.05 2.24
C VAL A 275 -15.64 -2.60 0.90
N ARG A 276 -15.76 -1.28 0.69
CA ARG A 276 -16.24 -0.73 -0.58
C ARG A 276 -15.67 0.65 -0.86
N GLU A 277 -15.43 0.92 -2.14
CA GLU A 277 -15.09 2.22 -2.69
C GLU A 277 -15.97 2.50 -3.92
N THR A 278 -16.62 3.65 -3.99
CA THR A 278 -17.53 4.02 -5.10
C THR A 278 -17.15 5.37 -5.67
N HIS A 279 -16.90 5.43 -6.98
CA HIS A 279 -16.51 6.63 -7.70
C HIS A 279 -17.71 7.20 -8.45
N TYR A 280 -17.97 8.49 -8.26
CA TYR A 280 -19.06 9.22 -8.88
C TYR A 280 -18.53 10.31 -9.80
N ASP A 281 -19.14 10.49 -10.97
CA ASP A 281 -18.85 11.64 -11.83
C ASP A 281 -19.50 12.94 -11.30
N SER A 282 -19.39 14.04 -12.06
CA SER A 282 -19.96 15.34 -11.67
C SER A 282 -21.49 15.39 -11.67
N LEU A 283 -22.15 14.34 -12.17
CA LEU A 283 -23.61 14.20 -12.23
C LEU A 283 -24.08 13.15 -11.21
N ASP A 284 -23.22 12.75 -10.28
CA ASP A 284 -23.44 11.69 -9.29
C ASP A 284 -23.74 10.30 -9.90
N ASN A 285 -23.32 10.04 -11.15
CA ASN A 285 -23.40 8.69 -11.71
C ASN A 285 -22.21 7.85 -11.24
N ILE A 286 -22.47 6.57 -10.92
CA ILE A 286 -21.40 5.63 -10.55
C ILE A 286 -20.58 5.29 -11.80
N THR A 287 -19.30 5.60 -11.76
CA THR A 287 -18.33 5.33 -12.84
C THR A 287 -17.53 4.05 -12.60
N ASN A 288 -17.22 3.78 -11.34
CA ASN A 288 -16.44 2.63 -10.89
C ASN A 288 -16.83 2.29 -9.45
N MET A 289 -16.81 1.00 -9.11
CA MET A 289 -16.99 0.52 -7.76
C MET A 289 -16.01 -0.63 -7.50
N GLU A 290 -15.40 -0.65 -6.32
CA GLU A 290 -14.51 -1.71 -5.87
C GLU A 290 -14.98 -2.25 -4.52
N MET A 291 -15.09 -3.58 -4.40
CA MET A 291 -15.45 -4.27 -3.15
C MET A 291 -14.27 -5.10 -2.67
N PHE A 292 -14.03 -5.10 -1.37
CA PHE A 292 -12.92 -5.83 -0.74
C PHE A 292 -13.45 -6.88 0.22
N TYR A 293 -12.91 -8.10 0.11
CA TYR A 293 -13.23 -9.23 0.96
C TYR A 293 -11.99 -9.68 1.70
N TYR A 294 -12.15 -9.99 2.99
CA TYR A 294 -11.04 -10.23 3.91
C TYR A 294 -11.12 -11.62 4.53
N ASP A 295 -9.97 -12.19 4.85
CA ASP A 295 -9.88 -13.35 5.73
C ASP A 295 -10.04 -12.95 7.22
N ASP A 296 -9.97 -13.96 8.09
CA ASP A 296 -10.06 -13.80 9.55
C ASP A 296 -8.85 -13.05 10.14
N LYS A 297 -7.73 -12.98 9.42
CA LYS A 297 -6.53 -12.22 9.80
C LYS A 297 -6.55 -10.80 9.26
N GLY A 298 -7.57 -10.41 8.49
CA GLY A 298 -7.67 -9.09 7.89
C GLY A 298 -6.83 -8.87 6.64
N GLY A 299 -6.28 -9.93 6.03
CA GLY A 299 -5.72 -9.86 4.68
C GLY A 299 -6.84 -9.83 3.63
N VAL A 300 -6.68 -9.03 2.58
CA VAL A 300 -7.63 -9.02 1.46
C VAL A 300 -7.48 -10.30 0.65
N ILE A 301 -8.54 -11.10 0.54
CA ILE A 301 -8.56 -12.35 -0.24
C ILE A 301 -9.19 -12.21 -1.62
N GLN A 302 -9.99 -11.17 -1.82
CA GLN A 302 -10.64 -10.89 -3.10
C GLN A 302 -10.99 -9.41 -3.21
N ALA A 303 -10.82 -8.86 -4.41
CA ALA A 303 -11.31 -7.54 -4.79
C ALA A 303 -12.16 -7.65 -6.07
N ASP A 304 -13.40 -7.19 -6.00
CA ASP A 304 -14.29 -7.13 -7.16
C ASP A 304 -14.39 -5.69 -7.65
N LYS A 305 -14.00 -5.47 -8.91
CA LYS A 305 -14.07 -4.18 -9.58
C LYS A 305 -15.17 -4.18 -10.63
N ILE A 306 -16.05 -3.20 -10.54
CA ILE A 306 -17.22 -3.05 -11.39
C ILE A 306 -17.13 -1.68 -12.06
N ASP A 307 -16.98 -1.67 -13.38
CA ASP A 307 -16.99 -0.45 -14.17
C ASP A 307 -18.09 -0.50 -15.25
N LYS A 308 -18.22 0.57 -16.03
CA LYS A 308 -19.24 0.66 -17.08
C LYS A 308 -19.10 -0.38 -18.22
N ASN A 309 -18.02 -1.15 -18.29
CA ASN A 309 -17.77 -2.10 -19.36
C ASN A 309 -17.62 -3.55 -18.87
N ARG A 310 -17.20 -3.78 -17.62
CA ARG A 310 -16.84 -5.14 -17.11
C ARG A 310 -16.98 -5.29 -15.59
N ILE A 311 -17.17 -6.54 -15.15
CA ILE A 311 -16.78 -6.98 -13.80
C ILE A 311 -15.42 -7.65 -13.93
N ALA A 312 -14.46 -7.19 -13.15
CA ALA A 312 -13.20 -7.86 -12.96
C ALA A 312 -13.14 -8.35 -11.53
N THR A 313 -13.00 -9.66 -11.33
CA THR A 313 -12.75 -10.24 -10.02
C THR A 313 -11.26 -10.55 -9.93
N GLN A 314 -10.60 -9.93 -8.97
CA GLN A 314 -9.23 -10.24 -8.64
C GLN A 314 -9.23 -11.08 -7.36
N LEU A 315 -8.81 -12.35 -7.47
CA LEU A 315 -8.57 -13.18 -6.29
C LEU A 315 -7.19 -12.81 -5.76
N LEU A 316 -7.18 -12.19 -4.59
CA LEU A 316 -5.97 -11.72 -3.91
C LEU A 316 -5.46 -12.76 -2.90
N ALA A 317 -5.84 -14.03 -3.06
CA ALA A 317 -5.18 -15.11 -2.34
C ALA A 317 -3.69 -14.99 -2.60
N GLY A 318 -2.95 -14.55 -1.59
CA GLY A 318 -1.51 -14.49 -1.62
C GLY A 318 -0.99 -15.90 -1.73
N ASP A 319 -0.01 -16.12 -2.60
CA ASP A 319 0.97 -17.14 -2.29
C ASP A 319 1.66 -16.83 -0.95
N GLU A 320 2.62 -17.65 -0.53
CA GLU A 320 3.38 -17.39 0.71
C GLU A 320 4.13 -16.04 0.73
N TYR A 321 4.13 -15.28 -0.38
CA TYR A 321 4.73 -13.96 -0.56
C TYR A 321 3.71 -12.82 -0.73
N GLY A 322 2.41 -13.11 -0.67
CA GLY A 322 1.35 -12.11 -0.79
C GLY A 322 1.05 -11.66 -2.23
N TYR A 323 1.57 -12.37 -3.25
CA TYR A 323 1.23 -12.06 -4.64
C TYR A 323 -0.14 -12.66 -5.02
N PRO A 324 -0.97 -11.91 -5.77
CA PRO A 324 -2.26 -12.39 -6.19
C PRO A 324 -2.11 -13.54 -7.19
N ILE A 325 -2.62 -14.72 -6.83
CA ILE A 325 -2.47 -15.94 -7.62
C ILE A 325 -3.24 -15.89 -8.94
N GLU A 326 -4.37 -15.17 -9.03
CA GLU A 326 -5.20 -15.16 -10.25
C GLU A 326 -6.07 -13.90 -10.41
N ARG A 327 -6.18 -13.42 -11.66
CA ARG A 327 -7.15 -12.39 -12.04
C ARG A 327 -8.13 -12.96 -13.06
N ILE A 328 -9.41 -13.00 -12.70
CA ILE A 328 -10.49 -13.54 -13.54
C ILE A 328 -11.34 -12.37 -14.06
N TYR A 329 -11.42 -12.26 -15.37
CA TYR A 329 -12.31 -11.30 -16.02
C TYR A 329 -13.61 -12.01 -16.40
N LEU A 330 -14.72 -11.57 -15.81
CA LEU A 330 -16.03 -12.11 -16.13
C LEU A 330 -16.74 -11.13 -17.10
N PRO A 331 -16.90 -11.48 -18.38
CA PRO A 331 -17.71 -10.66 -19.28
C PRO A 331 -19.16 -10.68 -18.79
N PHE A 332 -19.84 -9.54 -18.90
CA PHE A 332 -21.26 -9.46 -18.59
C PHE A 332 -22.07 -10.30 -19.58
N ASN A 333 -23.05 -11.05 -19.06
CA ASN A 333 -24.12 -11.59 -19.89
C ASN A 333 -25.30 -10.63 -19.78
N ASP A 334 -25.35 -9.68 -20.70
CA ASP A 334 -26.26 -8.53 -20.65
C ASP A 334 -27.72 -8.96 -20.87
N SER A 335 -28.55 -8.74 -19.86
CA SER A 335 -29.93 -8.31 -20.09
C SER A 335 -30.16 -6.99 -19.37
N ILE A 336 -30.62 -5.97 -20.10
CA ILE A 336 -30.95 -4.67 -19.53
C ILE A 336 -31.94 -4.87 -18.37
N GLY A 337 -31.66 -4.26 -17.21
CA GLY A 337 -32.54 -4.31 -16.03
C GLY A 337 -32.40 -5.55 -15.14
N SER A 338 -31.52 -6.51 -15.44
CA SER A 338 -31.18 -7.57 -14.48
C SER A 338 -30.13 -7.09 -13.49
N PHE A 339 -30.26 -7.45 -12.21
CA PHE A 339 -29.21 -7.25 -11.23
C PHE A 339 -27.97 -8.04 -11.63
N ILE A 340 -26.86 -7.32 -11.77
CA ILE A 340 -25.58 -7.89 -12.21
C ILE A 340 -24.67 -8.25 -11.03
N TYR A 341 -24.93 -7.66 -9.86
CA TYR A 341 -24.14 -7.91 -8.66
C TYR A 341 -24.95 -7.62 -7.39
N ASN A 342 -24.69 -8.38 -6.32
CA ASN A 342 -25.27 -8.20 -4.99
C ASN A 342 -24.14 -8.21 -3.96
N TRP A 343 -24.06 -7.16 -3.15
CA TRP A 343 -23.06 -7.01 -2.09
C TRP A 343 -23.74 -6.88 -0.73
N GLU A 344 -23.14 -7.45 0.30
CA GLU A 344 -23.63 -7.40 1.68
C GLU A 344 -22.51 -6.99 2.64
N ASN A 345 -22.78 -5.99 3.49
CA ASN A 345 -21.98 -5.66 4.66
C ASN A 345 -22.70 -6.15 5.92
N LYS A 346 -21.96 -6.77 6.84
CA LYS A 346 -22.49 -7.40 8.05
C LYS A 346 -21.86 -6.82 9.30
N ASP A 347 -22.64 -6.75 10.38
CA ASP A 347 -22.11 -6.38 11.68
C ASP A 347 -21.39 -7.57 12.38
N ARG A 348 -20.88 -7.30 13.59
CA ARG A 348 -20.16 -8.29 14.41
C ARG A 348 -20.98 -9.54 14.78
N TYR A 349 -22.30 -9.51 14.60
CA TYR A 349 -23.18 -10.64 14.88
C TYR A 349 -23.63 -11.35 13.59
N GLY A 350 -23.09 -10.95 12.43
CA GLY A 350 -23.43 -11.51 11.13
C GLY A 350 -24.74 -10.99 10.55
N ASN A 351 -25.35 -9.94 11.14
CA ASN A 351 -26.56 -9.34 10.57
C ASN A 351 -26.19 -8.38 9.44
N ILE A 352 -26.91 -8.45 8.31
CA ILE A 352 -26.71 -7.57 7.16
C ILE A 352 -27.13 -6.14 7.54
N ILE A 353 -26.16 -5.22 7.59
CA ILE A 353 -26.36 -3.79 7.89
C ILE A 353 -26.45 -2.94 6.63
N LYS A 354 -25.89 -3.41 5.50
CA LYS A 354 -26.03 -2.78 4.20
C LYS A 354 -26.06 -3.85 3.12
N GLN A 355 -26.96 -3.71 2.17
CA GLN A 355 -27.06 -4.55 0.99
C GLN A 355 -27.18 -3.64 -0.23
N ALA A 356 -26.43 -3.93 -1.28
CA ALA A 356 -26.47 -3.16 -2.52
C ALA A 356 -26.67 -4.09 -3.70
N TRP A 357 -27.65 -3.77 -4.53
CA TRP A 357 -27.87 -4.41 -5.82
C TRP A 357 -27.46 -3.45 -6.93
N ILE A 358 -26.60 -3.93 -7.82
CA ILE A 358 -26.06 -3.14 -8.91
C ILE A 358 -26.72 -3.61 -10.20
N GLN A 359 -27.13 -2.65 -11.03
CA GLN A 359 -27.74 -2.88 -12.34
C GLN A 359 -27.23 -1.84 -13.35
N ARG A 360 -27.58 -2.00 -14.62
CA ARG A 360 -27.32 -0.99 -15.67
C ARG A 360 -28.60 -0.36 -16.16
N ASP A 361 -28.54 0.94 -16.43
CA ASP A 361 -29.56 1.62 -17.22
C ASP A 361 -29.39 1.34 -18.73
N GLU A 362 -30.31 1.87 -19.55
CA GLU A 362 -30.28 1.73 -21.01
C GLU A 362 -29.05 2.39 -21.67
N ASN A 363 -28.38 3.31 -20.98
CA ASN A 363 -27.18 4.01 -21.45
C ASN A 363 -25.89 3.33 -20.99
N GLY A 364 -25.99 2.23 -20.23
CA GLY A 364 -24.87 1.51 -19.65
C GLY A 364 -24.30 2.13 -18.37
N ASN A 365 -24.96 3.13 -17.78
CA ASN A 365 -24.57 3.67 -16.48
C ASN A 365 -24.89 2.66 -15.37
N LEU A 366 -24.05 2.64 -14.34
CA LEU A 366 -24.29 1.81 -13.17
C LEU A 366 -25.34 2.49 -12.27
N LEU A 367 -26.39 1.75 -11.95
CA LEU A 367 -27.40 2.12 -10.96
C LEU A 367 -27.22 1.23 -9.73
N GLU A 368 -27.42 1.80 -8.56
CA GLU A 368 -27.37 1.11 -7.28
C GLU A 368 -28.71 1.23 -6.57
N ASP A 369 -29.27 0.10 -6.13
CA ASP A 369 -30.37 0.05 -5.17
C ASP A 369 -29.80 -0.40 -3.83
N VAL A 370 -29.89 0.45 -2.81
CA VAL A 370 -29.29 0.20 -1.50
C VAL A 370 -30.37 -0.03 -0.46
N ARG A 371 -30.19 -1.09 0.33
CA ARG A 371 -30.92 -1.32 1.57
C ARG A 371 -29.98 -1.24 2.76
N THR A 372 -30.22 -0.30 3.67
CA THR A 372 -29.51 -0.22 4.95
C THR A 372 -30.40 -0.72 6.07
N THR A 373 -29.79 -1.28 7.12
CA THR A 373 -30.50 -1.79 8.28
C THR A 373 -29.84 -1.36 9.57
N ASP A 374 -30.60 -0.66 10.41
CA ASP A 374 -30.19 -0.31 11.77
C ASP A 374 -30.72 -1.33 12.76
N PHE A 375 -29.84 -1.86 13.59
CA PHE A 375 -30.19 -2.77 14.67
C PHE A 375 -29.98 -2.14 16.05
N THR A 376 -30.89 -2.43 16.97
CA THR A 376 -30.68 -2.25 18.41
C THR A 376 -30.64 -3.62 19.07
N TYR A 377 -29.67 -3.81 19.96
CA TYR A 377 -29.41 -5.08 20.65
C TYR A 377 -29.75 -4.98 22.13
N ASP A 378 -30.19 -6.10 22.72
CA ASP A 378 -30.23 -6.24 24.17
C ASP A 378 -28.84 -6.59 24.74
N LYS A 379 -28.79 -6.74 26.07
CA LYS A 379 -27.55 -7.03 26.81
C LYS A 379 -26.90 -8.38 26.45
N MET A 380 -27.63 -9.31 25.82
CA MET A 380 -27.12 -10.62 25.41
C MET A 380 -26.66 -10.62 23.94
N GLY A 381 -26.78 -9.48 23.24
CA GLY A 381 -26.44 -9.37 21.82
C GLY A 381 -27.55 -9.84 20.89
N ASN A 382 -28.77 -10.05 21.38
CA ASN A 382 -29.92 -10.35 20.52
C ASN A 382 -30.54 -9.04 20.03
N TRP A 383 -30.86 -8.93 18.74
CA TRP A 383 -31.52 -7.74 18.25
C TRP A 383 -32.98 -7.69 18.71
N ILE A 384 -33.38 -6.51 19.18
CA ILE A 384 -34.72 -6.21 19.71
C ILE A 384 -35.47 -5.18 18.85
N ASN A 385 -34.76 -4.36 18.08
CA ASN A 385 -35.34 -3.45 17.10
C ASN A 385 -34.52 -3.52 15.80
N LYS A 386 -35.19 -3.53 14.66
CA LYS A 386 -34.60 -3.52 13.33
C LYS A 386 -35.34 -2.51 12.46
N LYS A 387 -34.66 -1.48 11.94
CA LYS A 387 -35.21 -0.53 10.97
C LYS A 387 -34.56 -0.79 9.62
N VAL A 388 -35.37 -0.94 8.57
CA VAL A 388 -34.90 -1.20 7.21
C VAL A 388 -35.21 0.01 6.34
N PHE A 389 -34.19 0.54 5.69
CA PHE A 389 -34.31 1.67 4.77
C PHE A 389 -33.96 1.21 3.35
N ARG A 390 -34.62 1.77 2.35
CA ARG A 390 -34.26 1.62 0.94
C ARG A 390 -33.99 3.01 0.37
N ASN A 391 -32.77 3.24 -0.12
CA ASN A 391 -32.31 4.55 -0.60
C ASN A 391 -32.72 5.67 0.39
N ASP A 392 -32.32 5.50 1.65
CA ASP A 392 -32.60 6.39 2.80
C ASP A 392 -34.08 6.55 3.21
N THR A 393 -35.00 5.88 2.52
CA THR A 393 -36.42 5.87 2.89
C THR A 393 -36.72 4.69 3.80
N LEU A 394 -37.24 4.95 5.00
CA LEU A 394 -37.65 3.90 5.93
C LEU A 394 -38.80 3.07 5.35
N GLU A 395 -38.57 1.77 5.13
CA GLU A 395 -39.58 0.84 4.62
C GLU A 395 -40.25 0.04 5.74
N PHE A 396 -39.47 -0.45 6.70
CA PHE A 396 -39.96 -1.37 7.73
C PHE A 396 -39.34 -1.09 9.10
N ILE A 397 -40.14 -1.30 10.15
CA ILE A 397 -39.68 -1.39 11.54
C ILE A 397 -40.13 -2.75 12.08
N TYR A 398 -39.21 -3.52 12.65
CA TYR A 398 -39.48 -4.76 13.37
C TYR A 398 -39.06 -4.62 14.82
N GLU A 399 -39.91 -5.12 15.73
CA GLU A 399 -39.64 -5.14 17.17
C GLU A 399 -39.78 -6.56 17.70
N ARG A 400 -38.90 -6.95 18.62
CA ARG A 400 -38.92 -8.25 19.31
C ARG A 400 -38.94 -8.04 20.80
N GLN A 401 -39.74 -8.85 21.48
CA GLN A 401 -39.67 -9.03 22.92
C GLN A 401 -39.08 -10.42 23.22
N ILE A 402 -37.95 -10.45 23.91
CA ILE A 402 -37.25 -11.69 24.27
C ILE A 402 -37.40 -11.90 25.78
N ILE A 403 -37.87 -13.08 26.17
CA ILE A 403 -38.03 -13.48 27.58
C ILE A 403 -36.97 -14.54 27.87
N TYR A 404 -36.11 -14.25 28.85
CA TYR A 404 -35.07 -15.15 29.36
C TYR A 404 -35.62 -15.91 30.57
N TYR A 405 -35.48 -17.24 30.57
CA TYR A 405 -35.88 -18.12 31.67
C TYR A 405 -34.69 -18.54 32.52
#